data_AF-M9RIK6-F1
#
_entry.id   AF-M9RIK6-F1
#
_cell.length_a   1.000
_cell.length_b   1.000
_cell.length_c   1.000
_cell.angle_alpha   90.00
_cell.angle_beta   90.00
_cell.angle_gamma   90.00
#
_symmetry.space_group_name_H-M   'P 1'
#
loop_
_entity.id
_entity.type
_entity.pdbx_description
1 polymer ?
#
loop_
_entity_poly.entity_id
_entity_poly.type
_entity_poly.pdbx_seq_one_letter_code
_entity_poly.pdbx_strand_id
1 'polypeptide(L)' 'MFDYIEMFYNPTRKHTNNGMLSPVDYEAEQKEMNEAGV' A
#
# COMPACT_ATOMS: atom_id res chain seq x y z
N MET A 1 -8.77 -5.11 3.13
CA MET A 1 -9.69 -4.18 2.44
C MET A 1 -9.79 -2.85 3.18
N PHE A 2 -10.02 -2.84 4.51
CA PHE A 2 -10.02 -1.62 5.32
C PHE A 2 -8.69 -0.85 5.30
N ASP A 3 -7.55 -1.54 5.38
CA ASP A 3 -6.23 -0.90 5.38
C ASP A 3 -5.94 -0.11 4.09
N TYR A 4 -6.47 -0.59 2.95
CA TYR A 4 -6.31 0.07 1.66
C TYR A 4 -7.07 1.40 1.61
N ILE A 5 -8.33 1.42 2.07
CA ILE A 5 -9.16 2.64 2.04
C ILE A 5 -8.64 3.66 3.06
N GLU A 6 -8.15 3.20 4.22
CA GLU A 6 -7.66 4.08 5.28
C GLU A 6 -6.32 4.75 4.90
N MET A 7 -5.39 4.03 4.27
CA MET A 7 -4.10 4.60 3.84
C MET A 7 -4.25 5.63 2.72
N PHE A 8 -5.16 5.41 1.77
CA PHE A 8 -5.27 6.26 0.57
C PHE A 8 -6.36 7.34 0.64
N TYR A 9 -7.42 7.17 1.45
CA TYR A 9 -8.52 8.13 1.54
C TYR A 9 -8.66 8.82 2.90
N ASN A 10 -7.89 8.42 3.92
CA ASN A 10 -7.89 9.09 5.22
C ASN A 10 -6.51 9.67 5.58
N PRO A 11 -6.10 10.79 4.93
CA PRO A 11 -4.75 11.36 5.08
C PRO A 11 -4.44 11.83 6.52
N THR A 12 -5.45 11.97 7.38
CA THR A 12 -5.31 12.41 8.78
C THR A 12 -4.79 11.30 9.70
N ARG A 13 -5.02 10.02 9.37
CA ARG A 13 -4.37 8.88 10.01
C ARG A 13 -3.24 8.39 9.09
N LYS A 14 -2.11 9.09 9.09
CA LYS A 14 -0.86 8.60 8.48
C LYS A 14 -0.37 7.34 9.22
N HIS A 15 -0.86 6.16 8.87
CA HIS A 15 -0.29 4.89 9.33
C HIS A 15 0.76 4.31 8.37
N THR A 16 1.11 5.02 7.30
CA THR A 16 1.83 4.39 6.20
C THR A 16 3.34 4.50 6.34
N ASN A 17 3.99 3.37 6.65
CA ASN A 17 5.42 3.13 6.41
C ASN A 17 5.70 2.82 4.91
N ASN A 18 4.67 2.82 4.07
CA ASN A 18 4.67 2.53 2.63
C ASN A 18 5.25 3.68 1.78
N GLY A 19 6.10 4.54 2.36
CA GLY A 19 6.88 5.53 1.60
C GLY A 19 6.10 6.62 0.85
N MET A 20 4.81 6.83 1.14
CA MET A 20 3.91 7.70 0.35
C MET A 20 3.68 7.23 -1.09
N LEU A 21 3.76 5.92 -1.34
CA LEU A 21 3.41 5.33 -2.63
C LEU A 21 1.93 5.59 -2.97
N SER A 22 1.61 5.65 -4.27
CA SER A 22 0.22 5.68 -4.72
C SER A 22 -0.44 4.29 -4.56
N PRO A 23 -1.79 4.19 -4.56
CA PRO A 23 -2.47 2.89 -4.45
C PRO A 23 -2.02 1.87 -5.50
N VAL A 24 -1.76 2.35 -6.72
CA VAL A 24 -1.34 1.52 -7.85
C VAL A 24 0.09 1.03 -7.66
N ASP A 25 0.99 1.91 -7.20
CA ASP A 25 2.40 1.54 -6.98
C ASP A 25 2.54 0.56 -5.81
N TYR A 26 1.74 0.73 -4.75
CA TYR A 26 1.71 -0.18 -3.62
C TYR A 26 1.23 -1.59 -4.00
N GLU A 27 0.21 -1.69 -4.85
CA GLU A 27 -0.23 -2.99 -5.38
C GLU A 27 0.83 -3.67 -6.26
N ALA A 28 1.55 -2.88 -7.07
CA ALA A 28 2.63 -3.39 -7.90
C ALA A 28 3.79 -3.96 -7.07
N GLU A 29 4.26 -3.21 -6.06
CA GLU A 29 5.32 -3.67 -5.16
C GLU A 29 4.92 -4.91 -4.36
N GLN A 30 3.71 -4.92 -3.79
CA GLN A 30 3.17 -6.10 -3.10
C GLN A 30 3.06 -7.31 -4.02
N LYS A 31 2.71 -7.12 -5.28
CA LYS A 31 2.62 -8.20 -6.25
C LYS A 31 4.00 -8.75 -6.59
N GLU A 32 4.99 -7.90 -6.84
CA GLU A 32 6.38 -8.32 -7.04
C GLU A 32 6.93 -9.06 -5.82
N MET A 33 6.68 -8.58 -4.60
CA MET A 33 7.14 -9.27 -3.38
C MET A 33 6.50 -10.65 -3.21
N ASN A 34 5.23 -10.81 -3.56
CA ASN A 34 4.55 -12.11 -3.50
C ASN A 34 5.03 -13.07 -4.61
N GLU A 35 5.39 -12.54 -5.78
CA GLU A 35 5.92 -13.33 -6.90
C GLU A 35 7.40 -13.73 -6.68
N ALA A 36 8.19 -12.87 -6.05
CA ALA A 36 9.60 -13.12 -5.72
C ALA A 36 9.79 -14.10 -4.53
N GLY A 37 8.71 -14.41 -3.81
CA GLY A 37 8.70 -15.36 -2.68
C GLY A 37 8.37 -16.82 -3.06
N VAL A 38 8.27 -17.14 -4.36
CA VAL A 38 8.01 -18.50 -4.91
C VAL A 38 9.27 -19.12 -5.48
#